data_AF-A0A920N717-F1
#
_entry.id   AF-A0A920N717-F1
#
_cell.length_a   1.000
_cell.length_b   1.000
_cell.length_c   1.000
_cell.angle_alpha   90.00
_cell.angle_beta   90.00
_cell.angle_gamma   90.00
#
_symmetry.space_group_name_H-M   'P 1'
#
loop_
_entity.id
_entity.type
_entity.pdbx_description
1 polymer ?
#
loop_
_entity_poly.entity_id
_entity_poly.type
_entity_poly.pdbx_seq_one_letter_code
_entity_poly.pdbx_strand_id
1 'polypeptide(L)'
;MQRLPNRAWGRGAGGVRMGCSVSGTARAVLGRMLVGLVVLGMAWGCSSEVSNGPTGGTAETSAKRKRRRSDVLDTLIEMSQPETLVIRTRRETVVSLLNDWVEMGGESFEFVEPVDAEYTGRLDKDRVERIKSPRFAIRDVTHIRDSQWYARIGKAIVAGSKSDRDRVGRLFYYVTRNIVLRTDDETKLPLAPFGIAMLGEGNARDRAWLFVNLLRQLRIDAVVLQVDEPSAGLLVGVLLEGGICLYDPALGLPILAEKAEATSGVTGRAATWAEATRNPKLFAALATAKDSPYPFAGKSLSDVRVSLVGASSFWAPRMRRLQLALTGEQDLLLWDPLESSEIVPRGGVARVVAGGFEKEKIAIWDYPERRRDGNSSFNTQQLQTFALRQRGPLNHRFLLRE
;
A
#
# COMPACT_ATOMS: atom_id res chain seq x y z
N MET A 1 -2.44 -68.41 -8.51
CA MET A 1 -3.35 -68.86 -9.58
C MET A 1 -4.09 -67.64 -10.11
N GLN A 2 -3.61 -67.10 -11.23
CA GLN A 2 -4.34 -66.92 -12.51
C GLN A 2 -5.28 -65.70 -12.52
N ARG A 3 -5.29 -64.77 -13.49
CA ARG A 3 -4.52 -64.50 -14.72
C ARG A 3 -4.82 -63.03 -15.12
N LEU A 4 -3.82 -62.28 -15.59
CA LEU A 4 -3.99 -61.17 -16.55
C LEU A 4 -4.20 -61.75 -17.96
N PRO A 5 -4.78 -61.00 -18.93
CA PRO A 5 -3.96 -60.24 -19.90
C PRO A 5 -4.59 -58.87 -20.30
N ASN A 6 -3.87 -57.79 -20.64
CA ASN A 6 -2.81 -57.50 -21.63
C ASN A 6 -3.34 -57.13 -23.05
N ARG A 7 -3.05 -55.89 -23.51
CA ARG A 7 -2.79 -55.38 -24.90
C ARG A 7 -3.09 -53.86 -24.91
N ALA A 8 -2.18 -52.91 -25.11
CA ALA A 8 -1.12 -52.69 -26.12
C ALA A 8 -1.63 -52.34 -27.53
N TRP A 9 -0.94 -51.36 -28.15
CA TRP A 9 -0.77 -50.93 -29.56
C TRP A 9 -0.77 -49.38 -29.58
N GLY A 10 0.17 -48.63 -30.15
CA GLY A 10 1.37 -48.91 -30.93
C GLY A 10 1.72 -47.68 -31.81
N ARG A 11 2.95 -47.16 -31.63
CA ARG A 11 3.88 -46.49 -32.57
C ARG A 11 3.37 -45.53 -33.67
N GLY A 12 4.05 -44.39 -33.75
CA GLY A 12 4.33 -43.66 -35.00
C GLY A 12 5.64 -42.87 -34.86
N ALA A 13 6.72 -43.42 -35.40
CA ALA A 13 8.02 -42.76 -35.54
C ALA A 13 8.15 -42.22 -36.99
N GLY A 14 8.78 -41.06 -37.15
CA GLY A 14 9.16 -40.51 -38.44
C GLY A 14 10.13 -39.36 -38.25
N GLY A 15 11.43 -39.64 -38.34
CA GLY A 15 12.49 -38.63 -38.28
C GLY A 15 12.78 -38.04 -39.65
N VAL A 16 13.36 -36.84 -39.65
CA VAL A 16 14.25 -36.37 -40.73
C VAL A 16 15.41 -35.62 -40.08
N ARG A 17 16.60 -36.20 -40.21
CA ARG A 17 17.91 -35.54 -40.10
C ARG A 17 18.29 -35.11 -41.52
N MET A 18 18.70 -33.86 -41.69
CA MET A 18 19.71 -33.50 -42.68
C MET A 18 20.65 -32.49 -42.02
N GLY A 19 21.92 -32.89 -41.92
CA GLY A 19 23.01 -31.97 -41.66
C GLY A 19 23.56 -31.43 -42.98
N CYS A 20 24.21 -30.28 -42.90
CA CYS A 20 25.41 -30.02 -43.68
C CYS A 20 26.38 -29.19 -42.82
N SER A 21 27.59 -29.73 -42.75
CA SER A 21 28.80 -29.18 -42.14
C SER A 21 29.53 -28.32 -43.18
N VAL A 22 30.71 -27.81 -42.78
CA VAL A 22 31.80 -27.16 -43.54
C VAL A 22 31.76 -25.62 -43.48
N SER A 23 32.81 -24.85 -43.19
CA SER A 23 34.07 -24.93 -42.41
C SER A 23 34.81 -23.59 -42.64
N GLY A 24 35.73 -23.21 -41.75
CA GLY A 24 36.90 -22.35 -42.06
C GLY A 24 36.83 -20.91 -41.49
N THR A 25 37.45 -20.58 -40.35
CA THR A 25 38.87 -20.22 -40.09
C THR A 25 39.39 -18.94 -40.74
N ALA A 26 39.70 -17.91 -39.94
CA ALA A 26 40.92 -17.07 -39.94
C ALA A 26 40.73 -15.89 -38.94
N ARG A 27 41.35 -15.92 -37.75
CA ARG A 27 42.64 -15.30 -37.36
C ARG A 27 42.75 -13.77 -37.50
N ALA A 28 42.75 -13.13 -36.33
CA ALA A 28 43.72 -12.15 -35.78
C ALA A 28 44.04 -10.83 -36.50
N VAL A 29 44.11 -9.74 -35.71
CA VAL A 29 45.21 -8.74 -35.54
C VAL A 29 44.57 -7.50 -34.88
N LEU A 30 44.78 -7.26 -33.59
CA LEU A 30 45.84 -6.43 -32.96
C LEU A 30 45.75 -4.92 -33.30
N GLY A 31 45.67 -4.07 -32.27
CA GLY A 31 45.86 -2.62 -32.45
C GLY A 31 45.53 -1.78 -31.21
N ARG A 32 46.42 -1.80 -30.21
CA ARG A 32 46.51 -0.81 -29.12
C ARG A 32 47.00 0.53 -29.67
N MET A 33 46.60 1.63 -28.99
CA MET A 33 47.23 2.97 -28.84
C MET A 33 46.14 4.05 -28.97
N LEU A 34 46.07 5.15 -28.20
CA LEU A 34 47.05 5.83 -27.36
C LEU A 34 46.28 6.74 -26.38
N VAL A 35 46.78 6.87 -25.15
CA VAL A 35 46.41 7.90 -24.16
C VAL A 35 47.31 9.12 -24.39
N GLY A 36 46.73 10.32 -24.48
CA GLY A 36 47.45 11.62 -24.46
C GLY A 36 46.47 12.76 -24.78
N LEU A 37 45.89 13.48 -23.82
CA LEU A 37 46.43 14.61 -23.05
C LEU A 37 46.58 15.88 -23.90
N VAL A 38 45.97 16.97 -23.42
CA VAL A 38 46.37 18.40 -23.47
C VAL A 38 45.18 19.32 -23.74
N VAL A 39 44.86 20.04 -22.67
CA VAL A 39 44.09 21.28 -22.57
C VAL A 39 44.89 22.44 -23.19
N LEU A 40 44.16 23.43 -23.70
CA LEU A 40 44.53 24.82 -23.99
C LEU A 40 44.90 25.17 -25.45
N GLY A 41 44.11 26.11 -26.00
CA GLY A 41 44.36 26.81 -27.27
C GLY A 41 43.30 27.89 -27.47
N MET A 42 43.44 29.00 -26.74
CA MET A 42 42.67 30.23 -26.92
C MET A 42 43.00 30.91 -28.26
N ALA A 43 42.05 31.78 -28.66
CA ALA A 43 42.25 33.02 -29.40
C ALA A 43 42.49 32.92 -30.92
N TRP A 44 41.38 33.05 -31.65
CA TRP A 44 41.31 33.95 -32.80
C TRP A 44 40.24 35.04 -32.50
N GLY A 45 40.69 36.28 -32.25
CA GLY A 45 39.94 37.51 -32.53
C GLY A 45 40.26 37.96 -33.97
N CYS A 46 39.60 38.91 -34.64
CA CYS A 46 38.59 39.96 -34.36
C CYS A 46 37.63 39.95 -35.60
N SER A 47 36.51 40.66 -35.77
CA SER A 47 36.06 41.99 -35.34
C SER A 47 34.58 42.15 -35.75
N SER A 48 33.83 42.85 -34.91
CA SER A 48 32.65 43.70 -35.18
C SER A 48 31.51 43.19 -36.08
N GLU A 49 30.38 42.85 -35.45
CA GLU A 49 29.12 43.57 -35.68
C GLU A 49 28.17 43.33 -34.49
N VAL A 50 27.70 44.43 -33.90
CA VAL A 50 26.70 44.43 -32.83
C VAL A 50 25.35 44.14 -33.48
N SER A 51 24.94 42.87 -33.43
CA SER A 51 23.59 42.42 -33.73
C SER A 51 22.99 41.87 -32.44
N ASN A 52 21.97 42.57 -31.91
CA ASN A 52 21.12 42.12 -30.83
C ASN A 52 20.40 40.82 -31.25
N GLY A 53 21.05 39.68 -31.03
CA GLY A 53 20.46 38.35 -31.17
C GLY A 53 19.67 37.97 -29.91
N PRO A 54 18.55 37.25 -30.04
CA PRO A 54 17.74 36.82 -28.91
C PRO A 54 18.55 35.89 -28.02
N THR A 55 18.45 36.09 -26.71
CA THR A 55 19.03 35.26 -25.67
C THR A 55 18.74 33.79 -25.97
N GLY A 56 19.79 33.06 -26.37
CA GLY A 56 19.77 31.64 -26.65
C GLY A 56 19.52 30.84 -25.37
N GLY A 57 18.27 30.77 -24.94
CA GLY A 57 17.81 29.65 -24.13
C GLY A 57 17.78 28.44 -25.05
N THR A 58 18.75 27.53 -24.94
CA THR A 58 18.63 26.20 -25.53
C THR A 58 17.29 25.61 -25.09
N ALA A 59 16.34 25.54 -26.02
CA ALA A 59 15.04 24.94 -25.77
C ALA A 59 15.27 23.49 -25.35
N GLU A 60 15.01 23.20 -24.08
CA GLU A 60 15.12 21.85 -23.55
C GLU A 60 14.19 20.93 -24.33
N THR A 61 14.74 19.85 -24.90
CA THR A 61 13.93 18.88 -25.63
C THR A 61 12.89 18.23 -24.71
N SER A 62 11.73 17.87 -25.25
CA SER A 62 10.65 17.23 -24.47
C SER A 62 11.12 15.97 -23.74
N ALA A 63 12.00 15.19 -24.37
CA ALA A 63 12.62 14.01 -23.77
C ALA A 63 13.52 14.34 -22.57
N LYS A 64 14.35 15.39 -22.67
CA LYS A 64 15.24 15.84 -21.59
C LYS A 64 14.42 16.37 -20.39
N ARG A 65 13.37 17.14 -20.67
CA ARG A 65 12.41 17.62 -19.66
C ARG A 65 11.72 16.45 -18.95
N LYS A 66 11.24 15.45 -19.71
CA LYS A 66 10.57 14.26 -19.14
C LYS A 66 11.52 13.47 -18.23
N ARG A 67 12.77 13.29 -18.64
CA ARG A 67 13.80 12.62 -17.81
C ARG A 67 14.08 13.39 -16.53
N ARG A 68 14.35 14.70 -16.63
CA ARG A 68 14.55 15.56 -15.47
C ARG A 68 13.37 15.52 -14.49
N ARG A 69 12.13 15.53 -15.02
CA ARG A 69 10.91 15.41 -14.21
C ARG A 69 10.83 14.07 -13.46
N SER A 70 11.30 12.99 -14.08
CA SER A 70 11.42 11.67 -13.43
C SER A 70 12.48 11.67 -12.34
N ASP A 71 13.68 12.17 -12.63
CA ASP A 71 14.81 12.19 -11.67
C ASP A 71 14.46 13.02 -10.42
N VAL A 72 13.77 14.16 -10.60
CA VAL A 72 13.25 14.98 -9.50
C VAL A 72 12.21 14.20 -8.69
N LEU A 73 11.31 13.48 -9.35
CA LEU A 73 10.28 12.69 -8.66
C LEU A 73 10.92 11.61 -7.80
N ASP A 74 11.87 10.84 -8.33
CA ASP A 74 12.56 9.79 -7.56
C ASP A 74 13.21 10.37 -6.31
N THR A 75 13.89 11.51 -6.44
CA THR A 75 14.47 12.25 -5.31
C THR A 75 13.40 12.63 -4.28
N LEU A 76 12.23 13.11 -4.72
CA LEU A 76 11.14 13.52 -3.81
C LEU A 76 10.51 12.34 -3.07
N ILE A 77 10.38 11.20 -3.74
CA ILE A 77 9.90 9.97 -3.12
C ILE A 77 10.90 9.49 -2.06
N GLU A 78 12.20 9.52 -2.34
CA GLU A 78 13.24 9.23 -1.35
C GLU A 78 13.22 10.21 -0.17
N MET A 79 13.09 11.51 -0.44
CA MET A 79 13.02 12.56 0.60
C MET A 79 11.81 12.42 1.53
N SER A 80 10.76 11.71 1.10
CA SER A 80 9.58 11.46 1.95
C SER A 80 9.78 10.31 2.94
N GLN A 81 10.84 9.49 2.79
CA GLN A 81 11.13 8.40 3.71
C GLN A 81 11.46 8.91 5.12
N PRO A 82 11.29 8.06 6.17
CA PRO A 82 11.76 8.40 7.50
C PRO A 82 13.26 8.67 7.47
N GLU A 83 13.70 9.71 8.18
CA GLU A 83 15.09 10.16 8.24
C GLU A 83 16.04 8.98 8.56
N THR A 84 16.99 8.69 7.67
CA THR A 84 18.25 8.04 8.07
C THR A 84 19.01 9.01 8.95
N LEU A 85 19.69 8.52 10.00
CA LEU A 85 20.29 9.24 11.16
C LEU A 85 21.11 10.53 10.90
N VAL A 86 21.28 11.00 9.67
CA VAL A 86 22.17 12.10 9.28
C VAL A 86 21.47 13.25 8.52
N ILE A 87 20.32 13.04 7.86
CA ILE A 87 19.67 14.09 7.04
C ILE A 87 18.20 14.26 7.45
N ARG A 88 17.88 15.46 7.95
CA ARG A 88 16.51 15.87 8.28
C ARG A 88 15.87 16.66 7.15
N THR A 89 15.12 15.99 6.30
CA THR A 89 14.29 16.70 5.32
C THR A 89 12.98 17.12 5.99
N ARG A 90 12.75 18.44 6.09
CA ARG A 90 11.48 18.97 6.58
C ARG A 90 10.35 18.63 5.59
N ARG A 91 9.20 18.19 6.10
CA ARG A 91 8.06 17.79 5.24
C ARG A 91 7.55 18.95 4.40
N GLU A 92 7.64 20.16 4.93
CA GLU A 92 7.28 21.42 4.25
C GLU A 92 8.12 21.63 2.98
N THR A 93 9.41 21.27 3.03
CA THR A 93 10.30 21.32 1.87
C THR A 93 9.84 20.33 0.81
N VAL A 94 9.51 19.09 1.20
CA VAL A 94 8.99 18.08 0.26
C VAL A 94 7.66 18.53 -0.35
N VAL A 95 6.77 19.15 0.43
CA VAL A 95 5.51 19.72 -0.07
C VAL A 95 5.76 20.80 -1.11
N SER A 96 6.68 21.74 -0.85
CA SER A 96 7.02 22.79 -1.81
C SER A 96 7.49 22.18 -3.12
N LEU A 97 8.47 21.26 -3.04
CA LEU A 97 9.06 20.65 -4.23
C LEU A 97 8.09 19.74 -5.00
N LEU A 98 7.15 19.07 -4.32
CA LEU A 98 6.07 18.32 -4.99
C LEU A 98 5.14 19.23 -5.78
N ASN A 99 4.82 20.41 -5.25
CA ASN A 99 4.02 21.38 -5.98
C ASN A 99 4.81 21.99 -7.14
N ASP A 100 6.10 22.30 -6.96
CA ASP A 100 6.98 22.77 -8.03
C ASP A 100 7.12 21.72 -9.15
N TRP A 101 7.21 20.43 -8.77
CA TRP A 101 7.27 19.31 -9.72
C TRP A 101 6.03 19.21 -10.61
N VAL A 102 4.84 19.55 -10.10
CA VAL A 102 3.62 19.64 -10.92
C VAL A 102 3.76 20.76 -11.95
N GLU A 103 4.21 21.93 -11.51
CA GLU A 103 4.38 23.11 -12.37
C GLU A 103 5.45 22.86 -13.46
N MET A 104 6.52 22.11 -13.16
CA MET A 104 7.52 21.68 -14.15
C MET A 104 6.94 20.83 -15.28
N GLY A 105 5.83 20.13 -15.03
CA GLY A 105 5.12 19.35 -16.03
C GLY A 105 4.46 20.18 -17.13
N GLY A 106 4.31 21.50 -16.94
CA GLY A 106 3.52 22.36 -17.81
C GLY A 106 2.00 22.08 -17.72
N GLU A 107 1.59 21.16 -16.86
CA GLU A 107 0.21 20.92 -16.50
C GLU A 107 -0.21 22.05 -15.55
N SER A 108 -1.23 22.82 -15.92
CA SER A 108 -1.90 23.65 -14.93
C SER A 108 -2.55 22.73 -13.88
N PHE A 109 -2.85 23.27 -12.70
CA PHE A 109 -3.71 22.56 -11.74
C PHE A 109 -5.12 22.42 -12.36
N GLU A 110 -5.30 21.45 -13.24
CA GLU A 110 -6.60 21.14 -13.82
C GLU A 110 -7.53 20.78 -12.67
N PHE A 111 -8.63 21.52 -12.59
CA PHE A 111 -9.73 21.20 -11.72
C PHE A 111 -10.35 19.90 -12.24
N VAL A 112 -10.00 18.79 -11.62
CA VAL A 112 -10.69 17.53 -11.87
C VAL A 112 -12.09 17.68 -11.29
N GLU A 113 -13.10 17.48 -12.12
CA GLU A 113 -14.50 17.52 -11.69
C GLU A 113 -14.71 16.65 -10.45
N PRO A 114 -15.57 17.11 -9.53
CA PRO A 114 -15.60 16.62 -8.17
C PRO A 114 -15.98 15.14 -8.14
N VAL A 115 -15.38 14.44 -7.17
CA VAL A 115 -15.88 13.19 -6.61
C VAL A 115 -17.41 13.22 -6.61
N ASP A 116 -18.04 12.23 -7.24
CA ASP A 116 -19.47 12.17 -7.46
C ASP A 116 -20.23 12.41 -6.13
N ALA A 117 -21.34 13.17 -6.24
CA ALA A 117 -22.19 13.58 -5.13
C ALA A 117 -22.61 12.39 -4.24
N GLU A 118 -22.80 11.21 -4.85
CA GLU A 118 -23.10 9.97 -4.13
C GLU A 118 -21.99 9.57 -3.14
N TYR A 119 -20.73 9.81 -3.48
CA TYR A 119 -19.58 9.43 -2.63
C TYR A 119 -19.20 10.55 -1.67
N THR A 120 -19.31 11.81 -2.10
CA THR A 120 -19.09 12.95 -1.19
C THR A 120 -20.13 13.05 -0.10
N GLY A 121 -21.36 12.58 -0.33
CA GLY A 121 -22.40 12.47 0.71
C GLY A 121 -22.02 11.54 1.88
N ARG A 122 -21.00 10.68 1.71
CA ARG A 122 -20.48 9.80 2.78
C ARG A 122 -19.32 10.41 3.57
N LEU A 123 -18.95 11.65 3.26
CA LEU A 123 -17.79 12.34 3.81
C LEU A 123 -18.21 13.69 4.41
N ASP A 124 -17.50 14.14 5.44
CA ASP A 124 -17.66 15.51 5.93
C ASP A 124 -17.09 16.54 4.94
N LYS A 125 -17.55 17.79 5.06
CA LYS A 125 -17.19 18.89 4.15
C LYS A 125 -15.68 19.10 4.09
N ASP A 126 -14.99 19.08 5.22
CA ASP A 126 -13.55 19.31 5.30
C ASP A 126 -12.78 18.20 4.58
N ARG A 127 -13.23 16.94 4.64
CA ARG A 127 -12.64 15.86 3.84
C ARG A 127 -12.85 16.08 2.35
N VAL A 128 -14.05 16.49 1.94
CA VAL A 128 -14.36 16.76 0.53
C VAL A 128 -13.46 17.87 -0.02
N GLU A 129 -13.29 18.97 0.72
CA GLU A 129 -12.38 20.07 0.36
C GLU A 129 -10.92 19.60 0.26
N ARG A 130 -10.46 18.80 1.22
CA ARG A 130 -9.11 18.21 1.21
C ARG A 130 -8.87 17.29 0.03
N ILE A 131 -9.89 16.53 -0.42
CA ILE A 131 -9.78 15.65 -1.60
C ILE A 131 -9.69 16.49 -2.88
N LYS A 132 -10.52 17.54 -2.98
CA LYS A 132 -10.58 18.44 -4.14
C LYS A 132 -9.36 19.35 -4.29
N SER A 133 -8.63 19.58 -3.20
CA SER A 133 -7.43 20.43 -3.25
C SER A 133 -6.44 19.92 -4.31
N PRO A 134 -6.05 20.75 -5.29
CA PRO A 134 -5.13 20.33 -6.34
C PRO A 134 -3.67 20.34 -5.87
N ARG A 135 -3.39 21.00 -4.74
CA ARG A 135 -2.03 21.14 -4.18
C ARG A 135 -1.73 20.05 -3.16
N PHE A 136 -0.48 19.60 -3.16
CA PHE A 136 0.04 18.70 -2.14
C PHE A 136 0.12 19.41 -0.79
N ALA A 137 -0.14 18.65 0.28
CA ALA A 137 -0.04 19.09 1.67
C ALA A 137 0.83 18.12 2.49
N ILE A 138 1.17 18.49 3.73
CA ILE A 138 2.04 17.68 4.63
C ILE A 138 1.49 16.25 4.82
N ARG A 139 0.16 16.10 4.87
CA ARG A 139 -0.49 14.79 4.97
C ARG A 139 -0.18 13.88 3.78
N ASP A 140 0.03 14.44 2.60
CA ASP A 140 0.31 13.68 1.40
C ASP A 140 1.74 13.13 1.43
N VAL A 141 2.70 13.90 1.97
CA VAL A 141 4.06 13.39 2.23
C VAL A 141 4.03 12.21 3.21
N THR A 142 3.17 12.29 4.23
CA THR A 142 2.99 11.20 5.20
C THR A 142 2.36 9.98 4.54
N HIS A 143 1.38 10.19 3.67
CA HIS A 143 0.73 9.14 2.88
C HIS A 143 1.68 8.44 1.91
N ILE A 144 2.53 9.19 1.20
CA ILE A 144 3.56 8.65 0.31
C ILE A 144 4.57 7.80 1.09
N ARG A 145 5.06 8.32 2.23
CA ARG A 145 5.95 7.58 3.13
C ARG A 145 5.34 6.27 3.61
N ASP A 146 4.11 6.34 4.13
CA ASP A 146 3.42 5.16 4.65
C ASP A 146 3.20 4.15 3.52
N SER A 147 2.87 4.59 2.31
CA SER A 147 2.70 3.73 1.11
C SER A 147 3.99 3.03 0.72
N GLN A 148 5.13 3.71 0.74
CA GLN A 148 6.45 3.08 0.54
C GLN A 148 6.72 1.99 1.59
N TRP A 149 6.44 2.30 2.85
CA TRP A 149 6.62 1.35 3.94
C TRP A 149 5.73 0.13 3.75
N TYR A 150 4.43 0.34 3.45
CA TYR A 150 3.50 -0.75 3.18
C TYR A 150 3.93 -1.62 2.01
N ALA A 151 4.39 -1.02 0.89
CA ALA A 151 4.77 -1.76 -0.30
C ALA A 151 6.02 -2.63 -0.05
N ARG A 152 7.04 -2.07 0.62
CA ARG A 152 8.28 -2.79 0.95
C ARG A 152 8.03 -3.95 1.91
N ILE A 153 7.34 -3.69 3.03
CA ILE A 153 7.00 -4.72 4.00
C ILE A 153 6.06 -5.74 3.38
N GLY A 154 5.04 -5.29 2.67
CA GLY A 154 4.08 -6.14 1.98
C GLY A 154 4.78 -7.14 1.07
N LYS A 155 5.63 -6.65 0.16
CA LYS A 155 6.42 -7.48 -0.77
C LYS A 155 7.34 -8.47 -0.03
N ALA A 156 8.04 -8.02 1.01
CA ALA A 156 8.95 -8.87 1.76
C ALA A 156 8.21 -10.03 2.48
N ILE A 157 7.11 -9.73 3.17
CA ILE A 157 6.37 -10.71 3.97
C ILE A 157 5.67 -11.76 3.11
N VAL A 158 5.16 -11.37 1.95
CA VAL A 158 4.45 -12.29 1.04
C VAL A 158 5.38 -13.01 0.04
N ALA A 159 6.69 -12.81 0.16
CA ALA A 159 7.66 -13.50 -0.68
C ALA A 159 7.51 -15.03 -0.54
N GLY A 160 7.43 -15.72 -1.67
CA GLY A 160 7.23 -17.17 -1.71
C GLY A 160 5.81 -17.64 -1.38
N SER A 161 4.83 -16.74 -1.24
CA SER A 161 3.43 -17.14 -1.09
C SER A 161 2.84 -17.71 -2.37
N LYS A 162 2.06 -18.78 -2.23
CA LYS A 162 1.50 -19.54 -3.37
C LYS A 162 0.09 -19.09 -3.78
N SER A 163 -0.61 -18.34 -2.93
CA SER A 163 -1.98 -17.88 -3.16
C SER A 163 -2.25 -16.61 -2.36
N ASP A 164 -3.26 -15.83 -2.77
CA ASP A 164 -3.65 -14.63 -2.03
C ASP A 164 -4.09 -14.95 -0.59
N ARG A 165 -4.70 -16.12 -0.36
CA ARG A 165 -5.02 -16.57 1.00
C ARG A 165 -3.77 -16.69 1.88
N ASP A 166 -2.67 -17.24 1.35
CA ASP A 166 -1.39 -17.31 2.07
C ASP A 166 -0.80 -15.91 2.29
N ARG A 167 -0.86 -15.04 1.27
CA ARG A 167 -0.41 -13.64 1.38
C ARG A 167 -1.13 -12.90 2.51
N VAL A 168 -2.46 -13.02 2.56
CA VAL A 168 -3.31 -12.42 3.58
C VAL A 168 -2.97 -12.96 4.97
N GLY A 169 -2.87 -14.28 5.12
CA GLY A 169 -2.53 -14.91 6.40
C GLY A 169 -1.17 -14.46 6.93
N ARG A 170 -0.15 -14.38 6.07
CA ARG A 170 1.20 -13.90 6.45
C ARG A 170 1.21 -12.43 6.84
N LEU A 171 0.52 -11.57 6.11
CA LEU A 171 0.43 -10.14 6.46
C LEU A 171 -0.31 -9.94 7.78
N PHE A 172 -1.39 -10.69 8.00
CA PHE A 172 -2.13 -10.63 9.24
C PHE A 172 -1.27 -11.08 10.42
N TYR A 173 -0.58 -12.22 10.29
CA TYR A 173 0.36 -12.71 11.29
C TYR A 173 1.47 -11.71 11.57
N TYR A 174 2.05 -11.10 10.53
CA TYR A 174 3.08 -10.09 10.68
C TYR A 174 2.60 -8.91 11.53
N VAL A 175 1.41 -8.37 11.24
CA VAL A 175 0.85 -7.24 12.02
C VAL A 175 0.63 -7.65 13.47
N THR A 176 -0.02 -8.78 13.73
CA THR A 176 -0.39 -9.20 15.08
C THR A 176 0.83 -9.62 15.91
N ARG A 177 1.89 -10.12 15.26
CA ARG A 177 3.15 -10.51 15.90
C ARG A 177 4.04 -9.34 16.27
N ASN A 178 3.98 -8.24 15.50
CA ASN A 178 4.87 -7.08 15.65
C ASN A 178 4.22 -5.89 16.35
N ILE A 179 2.89 -5.82 16.39
CA ILE A 179 2.18 -4.76 17.11
C ILE A 179 1.59 -5.34 18.39
N VAL A 180 2.15 -5.02 19.54
CA VAL A 180 1.63 -5.39 20.86
C VAL A 180 0.25 -4.76 21.04
N LEU A 181 -0.74 -5.58 21.41
CA LEU A 181 -2.10 -5.09 21.65
C LEU A 181 -2.12 -4.28 22.94
N ARG A 182 -2.65 -3.06 22.83
CA ARG A 182 -2.91 -2.15 23.93
C ARG A 182 -4.39 -1.80 23.99
N THR A 183 -4.86 -1.40 25.16
CA THR A 183 -6.23 -0.88 25.29
C THR A 183 -6.36 0.48 24.61
N ASP A 184 -7.60 0.92 24.39
CA ASP A 184 -7.85 2.26 23.86
C ASP A 184 -7.34 3.36 24.82
N ASP A 185 -7.40 3.13 26.13
CA ASP A 185 -6.90 4.06 27.15
C ASP A 185 -5.37 4.17 27.16
N GLU A 186 -4.65 3.11 26.78
CA GLU A 186 -3.19 3.09 26.66
C GLU A 186 -2.69 3.72 25.35
N THR A 187 -3.58 3.87 24.34
CA THR A 187 -3.25 4.33 22.97
C THR A 187 -3.69 5.77 22.68
N LYS A 188 -3.60 6.63 23.69
CA LYS A 188 -3.96 8.06 23.63
C LYS A 188 -3.11 8.89 22.65
N LEU A 189 -1.93 8.42 22.27
CA LEU A 189 -1.14 9.06 21.22
C LEU A 189 -1.77 8.73 19.85
N PRO A 190 -2.26 9.71 19.09
CA PRO A 190 -2.75 9.50 17.73
C PRO A 190 -1.58 9.26 16.78
N LEU A 191 -1.08 8.03 16.78
CA LEU A 191 0.01 7.62 15.91
C LEU A 191 -0.50 7.39 14.49
N ALA A 192 0.21 7.93 13.51
CA ALA A 192 0.09 7.51 12.12
C ALA A 192 0.72 6.12 11.93
N PRO A 193 0.44 5.41 10.82
CA PRO A 193 0.86 4.04 10.56
C PRO A 193 2.34 3.74 10.83
N PHE A 194 3.24 4.57 10.30
CA PHE A 194 4.66 4.40 10.52
C PHE A 194 5.03 4.50 12.01
N GLY A 195 4.39 5.39 12.77
CA GLY A 195 4.62 5.51 14.22
C GLY A 195 4.13 4.30 15.00
N ILE A 196 2.99 3.73 14.62
CA ILE A 196 2.46 2.47 15.19
C ILE A 196 3.47 1.34 14.95
N ALA A 197 3.94 1.20 13.72
CA ALA A 197 4.92 0.18 13.35
C ALA A 197 6.26 0.34 14.08
N MET A 198 6.78 1.57 14.16
CA MET A 198 8.05 1.89 14.81
C MET A 198 8.02 1.62 16.32
N LEU A 199 6.92 1.98 17.00
CA LEU A 199 6.77 1.72 18.43
C LEU A 199 6.35 0.28 18.74
N GLY A 200 5.83 -0.45 17.75
CA GLY A 200 5.43 -1.84 17.90
C GLY A 200 4.26 -2.03 18.87
N GLU A 201 3.40 -1.02 19.04
CA GLU A 201 2.24 -1.08 19.92
C GLU A 201 1.06 -0.30 19.36
N GLY A 202 -0.14 -0.78 19.62
CA GLY A 202 -1.38 -0.20 19.11
C GLY A 202 -2.60 -0.98 19.57
N ASN A 203 -3.78 -0.40 19.38
CA ASN A 203 -5.03 -1.08 19.69
C ASN A 203 -5.52 -1.94 18.51
N ALA A 204 -6.67 -2.60 18.67
CA ALA A 204 -7.23 -3.45 17.61
C ALA A 204 -7.52 -2.67 16.31
N ARG A 205 -7.89 -1.39 16.42
CA ARG A 205 -8.14 -0.50 15.28
C ARG A 205 -6.84 -0.13 14.58
N ASP A 206 -5.77 0.16 15.31
CA ASP A 206 -4.43 0.37 14.76
C ASP A 206 -3.96 -0.85 13.95
N ARG A 207 -4.10 -2.07 14.52
CA ARG A 207 -3.78 -3.33 13.82
C ARG A 207 -4.62 -3.52 12.55
N ALA A 208 -5.93 -3.30 12.62
CA ALA A 208 -6.82 -3.38 11.46
C ALA A 208 -6.40 -2.41 10.35
N TRP A 209 -6.08 -1.17 10.72
CA TRP A 209 -5.68 -0.13 9.79
C TRP A 209 -4.38 -0.46 9.06
N LEU A 210 -3.37 -0.95 9.80
CA LEU A 210 -2.11 -1.41 9.21
C LEU A 210 -2.34 -2.59 8.26
N PHE A 211 -3.11 -3.58 8.71
CA PHE A 211 -3.37 -4.79 7.93
C PHE A 211 -4.09 -4.47 6.60
N VAL A 212 -5.15 -3.65 6.63
CA VAL A 212 -5.87 -3.28 5.40
C VAL A 212 -5.00 -2.48 4.43
N ASN A 213 -4.14 -1.58 4.93
CA ASN A 213 -3.27 -0.82 4.02
C ASN A 213 -2.11 -1.66 3.44
N LEU A 214 -1.63 -2.69 4.16
CA LEU A 214 -0.70 -3.67 3.59
C LEU A 214 -1.36 -4.47 2.47
N LEU A 215 -2.59 -4.94 2.68
CA LEU A 215 -3.39 -5.65 1.67
C LEU A 215 -3.65 -4.77 0.44
N ARG A 216 -3.94 -3.49 0.67
CA ARG A 216 -4.18 -2.51 -0.39
C ARG A 216 -3.00 -2.39 -1.36
N GLN A 217 -1.74 -2.42 -0.88
CA GLN A 217 -0.58 -2.40 -1.78
C GLN A 217 -0.49 -3.66 -2.67
N LEU A 218 -1.12 -4.75 -2.27
CA LEU A 218 -1.27 -5.97 -3.08
C LEU A 218 -2.54 -5.97 -3.94
N ARG A 219 -3.27 -4.85 -3.98
CA ARG A 219 -4.59 -4.73 -4.64
C ARG A 219 -5.63 -5.72 -4.11
N ILE A 220 -5.49 -6.15 -2.85
CA ILE A 220 -6.47 -7.01 -2.17
C ILE A 220 -7.42 -6.10 -1.37
N ASP A 221 -8.69 -6.13 -1.73
CA ASP A 221 -9.72 -5.32 -1.06
C ASP A 221 -10.04 -5.87 0.33
N ALA A 222 -10.22 -4.96 1.29
CA ALA A 222 -10.64 -5.30 2.63
C ALA A 222 -11.47 -4.20 3.26
N VAL A 223 -12.38 -4.61 4.14
CA VAL A 223 -13.29 -3.74 4.90
C VAL A 223 -13.13 -3.99 6.39
N VAL A 224 -13.49 -2.98 7.18
CA VAL A 224 -13.65 -3.13 8.62
C VAL A 224 -15.11 -3.37 8.93
N LEU A 225 -15.39 -4.40 9.71
CA LEU A 225 -16.72 -4.81 10.13
C LEU A 225 -16.87 -4.47 11.61
N GLN A 226 -17.88 -3.68 11.95
CA GLN A 226 -18.07 -3.18 13.32
C GLN A 226 -19.46 -3.49 13.84
N VAL A 227 -19.53 -3.70 15.15
CA VAL A 227 -20.76 -3.92 15.90
C VAL A 227 -20.67 -3.19 17.23
N ASP A 228 -21.76 -2.57 17.67
CA ASP A 228 -21.75 -1.67 18.84
C ASP A 228 -22.22 -2.36 20.15
N GLU A 229 -23.20 -3.27 20.11
CA GLU A 229 -23.76 -3.99 21.28
C GLU A 229 -23.79 -5.50 21.06
N PRO A 230 -23.53 -6.42 22.03
CA PRO A 230 -23.47 -6.15 23.48
C PRO A 230 -22.11 -5.63 23.95
N SER A 231 -21.09 -5.70 23.09
CA SER A 231 -19.81 -5.02 23.27
C SER A 231 -19.26 -4.61 21.90
N ALA A 232 -18.48 -3.52 21.89
CA ALA A 232 -17.87 -3.00 20.69
C ALA A 232 -16.91 -4.04 20.09
N GLY A 233 -17.24 -4.57 18.92
CA GLY A 233 -16.47 -5.59 18.21
C GLY A 233 -15.93 -5.06 16.88
N LEU A 234 -14.75 -5.54 16.49
CA LEU A 234 -14.14 -5.20 15.20
C LEU A 234 -13.54 -6.44 14.54
N LEU A 235 -13.90 -6.66 13.28
CA LEU A 235 -13.26 -7.63 12.38
C LEU A 235 -12.74 -6.93 11.13
N VAL A 236 -11.80 -7.58 10.46
CA VAL A 236 -11.41 -7.26 9.08
C VAL A 236 -11.97 -8.34 8.16
N GLY A 237 -12.79 -7.92 7.20
CA GLY A 237 -13.27 -8.76 6.11
C GLY A 237 -12.40 -8.56 4.88
N VAL A 238 -11.69 -9.59 4.44
CA VAL A 238 -10.81 -9.56 3.26
C VAL A 238 -11.52 -10.21 2.09
N LEU A 239 -11.68 -9.48 0.98
CA LEU A 239 -12.37 -9.94 -0.21
C LEU A 239 -11.42 -10.80 -1.03
N LEU A 240 -11.67 -12.10 -1.08
CA LEU A 240 -10.90 -13.08 -1.84
C LEU A 240 -11.81 -13.84 -2.80
N GLU A 241 -11.19 -14.57 -3.72
CA GLU A 241 -11.89 -15.60 -4.48
C GLU A 241 -12.51 -16.63 -3.52
N GLY A 242 -13.83 -16.81 -3.62
CA GLY A 242 -14.61 -17.67 -2.73
C GLY A 242 -15.25 -16.97 -1.53
N GLY A 243 -15.10 -15.65 -1.40
CA GLY A 243 -15.88 -14.82 -0.46
C GLY A 243 -15.04 -13.94 0.46
N ILE A 244 -15.71 -13.36 1.46
CA ILE A 244 -15.10 -12.42 2.41
C ILE A 244 -14.52 -13.21 3.60
N CYS A 245 -13.20 -13.39 3.67
CA CYS A 245 -12.53 -14.07 4.78
C CYS A 245 -12.41 -13.17 6.02
N LEU A 246 -12.64 -13.71 7.21
CA LEU A 246 -12.73 -12.94 8.45
C LEU A 246 -11.50 -13.07 9.35
N TYR A 247 -11.01 -11.94 9.84
CA TYR A 247 -9.84 -11.82 10.70
C TYR A 247 -10.12 -10.91 11.90
N ASP A 248 -9.72 -11.35 13.10
CA ASP A 248 -9.89 -10.60 14.35
C ASP A 248 -8.55 -9.97 14.79
N PRO A 249 -8.35 -8.65 14.60
CA PRO A 249 -7.12 -7.98 14.98
C PRO A 249 -6.91 -7.83 16.49
N ALA A 250 -7.97 -7.95 17.31
CA ALA A 250 -7.85 -7.96 18.77
C ALA A 250 -7.29 -9.30 19.23
N LEU A 251 -7.90 -10.41 18.83
CA LEU A 251 -7.40 -11.76 19.15
C LEU A 251 -6.09 -12.10 18.42
N GLY A 252 -5.84 -11.45 17.29
CA GLY A 252 -4.72 -11.75 16.42
C GLY A 252 -4.86 -13.09 15.69
N LEU A 253 -6.09 -13.54 15.48
CA LEU A 253 -6.43 -14.82 14.86
C LEU A 253 -7.43 -14.63 13.71
N PRO A 254 -7.36 -15.47 12.65
CA PRO A 254 -8.49 -15.61 11.74
C PRO A 254 -9.69 -16.21 12.49
N ILE A 255 -10.91 -15.89 12.06
CA ILE A 255 -12.08 -16.69 12.47
C ILE A 255 -11.91 -18.04 11.78
N LEU A 256 -11.71 -19.13 12.51
CA LEU A 256 -11.40 -20.42 11.90
C LEU A 256 -12.64 -21.05 11.26
N ALA A 257 -12.48 -21.59 10.06
CA ALA A 257 -13.52 -22.39 9.44
C ALA A 257 -13.74 -23.71 10.20
N GLU A 258 -14.95 -24.27 10.13
CA GLU A 258 -15.39 -25.44 10.90
C GLU A 258 -14.48 -26.68 10.77
N LYS A 259 -13.86 -26.87 9.60
CA LYS A 259 -12.93 -27.98 9.33
C LYS A 259 -11.46 -27.60 9.43
N ALA A 260 -11.14 -26.41 9.93
CA ALA A 260 -9.75 -26.06 10.21
C ALA A 260 -9.29 -26.85 11.44
N GLU A 261 -8.08 -27.42 11.40
CA GLU A 261 -7.52 -28.05 12.58
C GLU A 261 -7.40 -27.01 13.69
N ALA A 262 -7.89 -27.31 14.90
CA ALA A 262 -7.88 -26.37 16.02
C ALA A 262 -6.46 -25.87 16.37
N THR A 263 -5.43 -26.66 16.04
CA THR A 263 -4.00 -26.34 16.20
C THR A 263 -3.45 -25.39 15.13
N SER A 264 -4.20 -25.11 14.06
CA SER A 264 -3.70 -24.28 12.95
C SER A 264 -3.45 -22.83 13.37
N GLY A 265 -4.12 -22.34 14.42
CA GLY A 265 -3.93 -20.99 14.93
C GLY A 265 -3.99 -19.93 13.81
N VAL A 266 -2.92 -19.14 13.67
CA VAL A 266 -2.86 -18.04 12.67
C VAL A 266 -2.73 -18.55 11.23
N THR A 267 -2.28 -19.79 11.00
CA THR A 267 -2.17 -20.38 9.65
C THR A 267 -3.43 -21.12 9.22
N GLY A 268 -4.44 -21.20 10.09
CA GLY A 268 -5.71 -21.86 9.79
C GLY A 268 -6.50 -21.16 8.69
N ARG A 269 -7.34 -21.93 7.99
CA ARG A 269 -8.25 -21.40 6.98
C ARG A 269 -9.25 -20.46 7.65
N ALA A 270 -9.18 -19.17 7.31
CA ALA A 270 -10.19 -18.20 7.70
C ALA A 270 -11.56 -18.58 7.13
N ALA A 271 -12.57 -18.60 7.99
CA ALA A 271 -13.97 -18.69 7.66
C ALA A 271 -14.37 -17.49 6.81
N THR A 272 -15.23 -17.75 5.84
CA THR A 272 -15.87 -16.70 5.07
C THR A 272 -17.06 -16.11 5.85
N TRP A 273 -17.45 -14.89 5.51
CA TRP A 273 -18.65 -14.25 6.01
C TRP A 273 -19.88 -15.15 5.84
N ALA A 274 -20.06 -15.73 4.65
CA ALA A 274 -21.18 -16.65 4.38
C ALA A 274 -21.14 -17.95 5.21
N GLU A 275 -19.95 -18.46 5.56
CA GLU A 275 -19.82 -19.60 6.49
C GLU A 275 -20.17 -19.18 7.93
N ALA A 276 -19.68 -18.03 8.38
CA ALA A 276 -19.95 -17.50 9.72
C ALA A 276 -21.43 -17.14 9.92
N THR A 277 -22.12 -16.63 8.90
CA THR A 277 -23.57 -16.38 8.94
C THR A 277 -24.36 -17.67 9.06
N ARG A 278 -23.95 -18.74 8.36
CA ARG A 278 -24.64 -20.04 8.41
C ARG A 278 -24.33 -20.82 9.68
N ASN A 279 -23.17 -20.59 10.28
CA ASN A 279 -22.74 -21.26 11.51
C ASN A 279 -22.25 -20.25 12.57
N PRO A 280 -23.17 -19.59 13.30
CA PRO A 280 -22.80 -18.64 14.35
C PRO A 280 -21.94 -19.23 15.49
N LYS A 281 -21.88 -20.58 15.61
CA LYS A 281 -21.04 -21.25 16.61
C LYS A 281 -19.55 -20.99 16.40
N LEU A 282 -19.13 -20.62 15.18
CA LEU A 282 -17.75 -20.22 14.89
C LEU A 282 -17.31 -19.03 15.75
N PHE A 283 -18.22 -18.10 16.05
CA PHE A 283 -17.96 -16.97 16.95
C PHE A 283 -18.03 -17.36 18.42
N ALA A 284 -18.96 -18.24 18.79
CA ALA A 284 -19.11 -18.69 20.17
C ALA A 284 -17.85 -19.41 20.69
N ALA A 285 -17.11 -20.11 19.81
CA ALA A 285 -15.84 -20.75 20.14
C ALA A 285 -14.73 -19.76 20.56
N LEU A 286 -14.89 -18.46 20.28
CA LEU A 286 -13.93 -17.40 20.59
C LEU A 286 -14.31 -16.60 21.86
N ALA A 287 -15.37 -17.00 22.57
CA ALA A 287 -15.73 -16.37 23.83
C ALA A 287 -14.62 -16.60 24.88
N THR A 288 -14.19 -15.52 25.54
CA THR A 288 -13.12 -15.57 26.55
C THR A 288 -13.61 -16.03 27.92
N ALA A 289 -14.90 -15.88 28.19
CA ALA A 289 -15.55 -16.35 29.41
C ALA A 289 -17.02 -16.72 29.15
N LYS A 290 -17.60 -17.56 30.01
CA LYS A 290 -19.00 -18.01 29.90
C LYS A 290 -20.00 -16.84 29.93
N ASP A 291 -19.68 -15.80 30.69
CA ASP A 291 -20.53 -14.60 30.86
C ASP A 291 -20.08 -13.41 29.99
N SER A 292 -19.07 -13.61 29.13
CA SER A 292 -18.58 -12.61 28.19
C SER A 292 -18.64 -13.17 26.77
N PRO A 293 -19.82 -13.11 26.11
CA PRO A 293 -19.96 -13.62 24.76
C PRO A 293 -19.05 -12.85 23.81
N TYR A 294 -18.52 -13.55 22.81
CA TYR A 294 -17.73 -12.92 21.77
C TYR A 294 -18.56 -11.84 21.05
N PRO A 295 -18.00 -10.66 20.69
CA PRO A 295 -18.78 -9.53 20.19
C PRO A 295 -19.62 -9.82 18.94
N PHE A 296 -19.31 -10.85 18.15
CA PHE A 296 -20.13 -11.23 16.98
C PHE A 296 -21.01 -12.47 17.22
N ALA A 297 -20.94 -13.09 18.40
CA ALA A 297 -21.78 -14.22 18.74
C ALA A 297 -23.24 -13.78 18.98
N GLY A 298 -24.20 -14.50 18.40
CA GLY A 298 -25.63 -14.27 18.61
C GLY A 298 -26.21 -13.03 17.90
N LYS A 299 -25.40 -12.28 17.15
CA LYS A 299 -25.88 -11.15 16.35
C LYS A 299 -26.49 -11.62 15.05
N SER A 300 -27.53 -10.91 14.64
CA SER A 300 -27.83 -10.86 13.23
C SER A 300 -26.69 -10.12 12.55
N LEU A 301 -25.95 -10.82 11.68
CA LEU A 301 -24.91 -10.19 10.87
C LEU A 301 -25.48 -9.14 9.90
N SER A 302 -26.81 -8.98 9.83
CA SER A 302 -27.50 -7.88 9.14
C SER A 302 -27.16 -6.50 9.68
N ASP A 303 -26.79 -6.39 10.96
CA ASP A 303 -26.62 -5.11 11.67
C ASP A 303 -25.16 -4.66 11.73
N VAL A 304 -24.27 -5.39 11.05
CA VAL A 304 -22.85 -5.07 10.98
C VAL A 304 -22.63 -3.84 10.11
N ARG A 305 -21.98 -2.83 10.68
CA ARG A 305 -21.51 -1.68 9.91
C ARG A 305 -20.29 -2.10 9.09
N VAL A 306 -20.40 -1.96 7.77
CA VAL A 306 -19.32 -2.25 6.84
C VAL A 306 -18.61 -0.93 6.53
N SER A 307 -17.33 -0.82 6.83
CA SER A 307 -16.60 0.43 6.65
C SER A 307 -15.41 0.27 5.71
N LEU A 308 -15.36 1.08 4.66
CA LEU A 308 -14.18 1.23 3.80
C LEU A 308 -13.08 1.95 4.58
N VAL A 309 -11.87 1.38 4.56
CA VAL A 309 -10.69 2.00 5.17
C VAL A 309 -10.09 2.97 4.19
N GLY A 310 -9.94 4.24 4.54
CA GLY A 310 -9.30 5.21 3.66
C GLY A 310 -9.11 6.55 4.33
N ALA A 311 -8.59 7.51 3.57
CA ALA A 311 -8.40 8.89 4.01
C ALA A 311 -8.37 9.80 2.80
N SER A 312 -8.50 11.10 3.04
CA SER A 312 -8.56 12.13 2.00
C SER A 312 -7.47 12.00 0.93
N SER A 313 -6.22 11.69 1.29
CA SER A 313 -5.13 11.49 0.32
C SER A 313 -5.39 10.32 -0.66
N PHE A 314 -5.98 9.20 -0.22
CA PHE A 314 -6.25 8.05 -1.10
C PHE A 314 -7.20 8.38 -2.25
N TRP A 315 -8.11 9.33 -2.03
CA TRP A 315 -9.15 9.69 -3.00
C TRP A 315 -8.78 10.92 -3.82
N ALA A 316 -7.71 11.63 -3.44
CA ALA A 316 -7.33 12.89 -4.04
C ALA A 316 -6.77 12.71 -5.48
N PRO A 317 -7.29 13.44 -6.49
CA PRO A 317 -6.78 13.38 -7.85
C PRO A 317 -5.28 13.71 -7.98
N ARG A 318 -4.73 14.55 -7.08
CA ARG A 318 -3.28 14.81 -7.03
C ARG A 318 -2.46 13.55 -6.73
N MET A 319 -2.98 12.59 -5.94
CA MET A 319 -2.32 11.29 -5.75
C MET A 319 -2.42 10.41 -6.99
N ARG A 320 -3.52 10.50 -7.76
CA ARG A 320 -3.62 9.82 -9.08
C ARG A 320 -2.50 10.27 -9.99
N ARG A 321 -2.32 11.60 -10.15
CA ARG A 321 -1.25 12.17 -10.97
C ARG A 321 0.11 11.65 -10.53
N LEU A 322 0.38 11.68 -9.23
CA LEU A 322 1.63 11.19 -8.68
C LEU A 322 1.83 9.71 -9.00
N GLN A 323 0.83 8.85 -8.73
CA GLN A 323 0.89 7.42 -9.01
C GLN A 323 1.18 7.11 -10.48
N LEU A 324 0.58 7.84 -11.42
CA LEU A 324 0.80 7.63 -12.86
C LEU A 324 2.19 8.05 -13.33
N ALA A 325 2.86 8.91 -12.57
CA ALA A 325 4.23 9.31 -12.86
C ALA A 325 5.27 8.36 -12.26
N LEU A 326 4.88 7.51 -11.30
CA LEU A 326 5.77 6.53 -10.69
C LEU A 326 6.01 5.34 -11.63
N THR A 327 7.24 4.83 -11.61
CA THR A 327 7.64 3.66 -12.42
C THR A 327 8.62 2.78 -11.65
N GLY A 328 8.82 1.54 -12.14
CA GLY A 328 9.85 0.64 -11.62
C GLY A 328 9.66 0.26 -10.15
N GLU A 329 10.71 0.44 -9.35
CA GLU A 329 10.71 0.06 -7.92
C GLU A 329 9.83 0.97 -7.05
N GLN A 330 9.40 2.11 -7.57
CA GLN A 330 8.51 3.06 -6.91
C GLN A 330 7.06 2.90 -7.37
N ASP A 331 6.68 1.79 -8.02
CA ASP A 331 5.27 1.50 -8.32
C ASP A 331 4.48 1.28 -7.02
N LEU A 332 3.90 2.37 -6.52
CA LEU A 332 3.18 2.44 -5.26
C LEU A 332 1.70 2.70 -5.55
N LEU A 333 0.83 2.01 -4.82
CA LEU A 333 -0.55 2.45 -4.78
C LEU A 333 -0.69 3.66 -3.85
N LEU A 334 -0.87 4.84 -4.45
CA LEU A 334 -1.13 6.09 -3.76
C LEU A 334 -2.59 6.53 -3.88
N TRP A 335 -3.29 6.08 -4.91
CA TRP A 335 -4.65 6.49 -5.23
C TRP A 335 -5.57 5.28 -5.44
N ASP A 336 -6.67 5.28 -4.70
CA ASP A 336 -7.69 4.22 -4.69
C ASP A 336 -9.07 4.89 -4.59
N PRO A 337 -9.67 5.28 -5.73
CA PRO A 337 -10.86 6.12 -5.74
C PRO A 337 -12.08 5.41 -5.16
N LEU A 338 -12.99 6.19 -4.56
CA LEU A 338 -14.29 5.68 -4.11
C LEU A 338 -15.18 5.30 -5.30
N GLU A 339 -15.09 6.09 -6.37
CA GLU A 339 -15.84 5.98 -7.62
C GLU A 339 -15.04 5.29 -8.72
N SER A 340 -15.74 4.89 -9.79
CA SER A 340 -15.10 4.38 -11.00
C SER A 340 -14.37 5.50 -11.74
N SER A 341 -13.27 5.14 -12.38
CA SER A 341 -12.49 6.02 -13.24
C SER A 341 -11.97 5.24 -14.45
N GLU A 342 -11.42 5.95 -15.43
CA GLU A 342 -10.78 5.34 -16.60
C GLU A 342 -9.72 4.29 -16.23
N ILE A 343 -8.95 4.54 -15.17
CA ILE A 343 -7.80 3.71 -14.77
C ILE A 343 -8.21 2.69 -13.71
N VAL A 344 -9.25 2.99 -12.93
CA VAL A 344 -9.82 2.09 -11.93
C VAL A 344 -11.31 1.93 -12.26
N PRO A 345 -11.68 0.98 -13.14
CA PRO A 345 -13.04 0.85 -13.64
C PRO A 345 -14.09 0.51 -12.57
N ARG A 346 -13.63 0.02 -11.41
CA ARG A 346 -14.47 -0.21 -10.22
C ARG A 346 -13.85 0.48 -9.02
N GLY A 347 -14.46 1.56 -8.57
CA GLY A 347 -14.10 2.25 -7.33
C GLY A 347 -14.31 1.38 -6.09
N GLY A 348 -13.76 1.81 -4.95
CA GLY A 348 -13.76 1.04 -3.70
C GLY A 348 -15.16 0.59 -3.26
N VAL A 349 -16.18 1.45 -3.39
CA VAL A 349 -17.56 1.07 -3.04
C VAL A 349 -18.07 -0.04 -3.95
N ALA A 350 -17.89 0.10 -5.27
CA ALA A 350 -18.35 -0.88 -6.24
C ALA A 350 -17.66 -2.24 -6.05
N ARG A 351 -16.37 -2.27 -5.68
CA ARG A 351 -15.65 -3.51 -5.38
C ARG A 351 -16.20 -4.21 -4.12
N VAL A 352 -16.54 -3.44 -3.09
CA VAL A 352 -17.16 -3.99 -1.87
C VAL A 352 -18.58 -4.49 -2.13
N VAL A 353 -19.37 -3.80 -2.95
CA VAL A 353 -20.69 -4.27 -3.40
C VAL A 353 -20.57 -5.57 -4.17
N ALA A 354 -19.60 -5.66 -5.10
CA ALA A 354 -19.33 -6.90 -5.84
C ALA A 354 -18.90 -8.06 -4.93
N GLY A 355 -18.35 -7.77 -3.75
CA GLY A 355 -18.04 -8.76 -2.71
C GLY A 355 -19.26 -9.30 -1.95
N GLY A 356 -20.45 -8.73 -2.16
CA GLY A 356 -21.71 -9.19 -1.58
C GLY A 356 -22.28 -8.33 -0.45
N PHE A 357 -21.76 -7.12 -0.25
CA PHE A 357 -22.34 -6.16 0.71
C PHE A 357 -23.33 -5.20 0.05
N GLU A 358 -24.38 -4.83 0.78
CA GLU A 358 -25.35 -3.81 0.36
C GLU A 358 -24.70 -2.43 0.35
N LYS A 359 -24.91 -1.65 -0.73
CA LYS A 359 -24.27 -0.34 -0.95
C LYS A 359 -24.61 0.66 0.16
N GLU A 360 -25.82 0.56 0.70
CA GLU A 360 -26.39 1.43 1.72
C GLU A 360 -25.72 1.21 3.08
N LYS A 361 -25.19 0.01 3.33
CA LYS A 361 -24.51 -0.36 4.59
C LYS A 361 -23.02 -0.01 4.60
N ILE A 362 -22.47 0.44 3.47
CA ILE A 362 -21.04 0.77 3.32
C ILE A 362 -20.78 2.21 3.81
N ALA A 363 -20.17 2.35 4.98
CA ALA A 363 -19.69 3.62 5.49
C ALA A 363 -18.21 3.85 5.13
N ILE A 364 -17.72 5.07 5.39
CA ILE A 364 -16.29 5.37 5.41
C ILE A 364 -15.81 5.25 6.86
N TRP A 365 -14.71 4.53 7.08
CA TRP A 365 -14.15 4.41 8.42
C TRP A 365 -13.42 5.70 8.80
N ASP A 366 -13.90 6.39 9.83
CA ASP A 366 -13.31 7.68 10.26
C ASP A 366 -11.96 7.54 10.98
N TYR A 367 -11.64 6.34 11.46
CA TYR A 367 -10.48 6.13 12.33
C TYR A 367 -9.16 6.58 11.70
N PRO A 368 -8.82 6.23 10.44
CA PRO A 368 -7.61 6.71 9.78
C PRO A 368 -7.49 8.23 9.70
N GLU A 369 -8.58 8.93 9.34
CA GLU A 369 -8.57 10.39 9.21
C GLU A 369 -8.35 11.04 10.58
N ARG A 370 -9.10 10.62 11.60
CA ARG A 370 -8.94 11.13 12.98
C ARG A 370 -7.54 10.91 13.54
N ARG A 371 -6.93 9.74 13.29
CA ARG A 371 -5.57 9.44 13.75
C ARG A 371 -4.53 10.30 13.04
N ARG A 372 -4.69 10.54 11.73
CA ARG A 372 -3.79 11.42 10.98
C ARG A 372 -3.91 12.87 11.41
N ASP A 373 -5.14 13.37 11.58
CA ASP A 373 -5.40 14.73 12.03
C ASP A 373 -4.78 14.94 13.42
N GLY A 374 -5.05 14.04 14.37
CA GLY A 374 -4.42 14.08 15.70
C GLY A 374 -2.89 13.94 15.67
N ASN A 375 -2.33 13.14 14.74
CA ASN A 375 -0.88 13.00 14.59
C ASN A 375 -0.20 14.30 14.14
N SER A 376 -0.89 15.07 13.30
CA SER A 376 -0.38 16.35 12.80
C SER A 376 -0.47 17.49 13.82
N SER A 377 -1.25 17.30 14.88
CA SER A 377 -1.55 18.32 15.88
C SER A 377 -1.28 17.84 17.31
N PHE A 378 -0.15 17.15 17.53
CA PHE A 378 0.24 16.76 18.89
C PHE A 378 0.34 17.99 19.80
N ASN A 379 -0.29 17.90 20.98
CA ASN A 379 -0.07 18.87 22.04
C ASN A 379 1.31 18.65 22.71
N THR A 380 1.73 19.60 23.55
CA THR A 380 3.04 19.56 24.23
C THR A 380 3.26 18.25 25.02
N GLN A 381 2.25 17.77 25.73
CA GLN A 381 2.33 16.53 26.51
C GLN A 381 2.49 15.30 25.60
N GLN A 382 1.77 15.28 24.47
CA GLN A 382 1.86 14.21 23.47
C GLN A 382 3.23 14.20 22.78
N LEU A 383 3.78 15.37 22.45
CA LEU A 383 5.14 15.49 21.90
C LEU A 383 6.20 14.96 22.89
N GLN A 384 6.09 15.31 24.17
CA GLN A 384 6.99 14.79 25.21
C GLN A 384 6.87 13.28 25.36
N THR A 385 5.63 12.76 25.42
CA THR A 385 5.38 11.32 25.52
C THR A 385 5.94 10.58 24.30
N PHE A 386 5.73 11.10 23.09
CA PHE A 386 6.26 10.54 21.86
C PHE A 386 7.79 10.53 21.86
N ALA A 387 8.43 11.64 22.22
CA ALA A 387 9.89 11.74 22.31
C ALA A 387 10.48 10.78 23.36
N LEU A 388 9.80 10.60 24.50
CA LEU A 388 10.22 9.63 25.52
C LEU A 388 10.12 8.20 25.02
N ARG A 389 9.02 7.85 24.33
CA ARG A 389 8.85 6.50 23.74
C ARG A 389 9.86 6.20 22.64
N GLN A 390 10.30 7.21 21.88
CA GLN A 390 11.37 7.06 20.90
C GLN A 390 12.76 6.82 21.53
N ARG A 391 12.97 7.24 22.79
CA ARG A 391 14.25 7.09 23.51
C ARG A 391 14.33 5.83 24.36
N GLY A 392 13.24 5.08 24.52
CA GLY A 392 13.27 3.77 25.16
C GLY A 392 14.18 2.81 24.39
N PRO A 393 14.74 1.77 25.03
CA PRO A 393 15.57 0.80 24.33
C PRO A 393 14.76 0.21 23.18
N LEU A 394 15.15 0.57 21.95
CA LEU A 394 14.61 -0.04 20.73
C LEU A 394 14.81 -1.54 20.90
N ASN A 395 13.71 -2.28 21.07
CA ASN A 395 13.77 -3.73 21.02
C ASN A 395 14.40 -4.09 19.67
N HIS A 396 15.65 -4.58 19.69
CA HIS A 396 16.53 -4.90 18.57
C HIS A 396 15.99 -5.96 17.57
N ARG A 397 14.67 -6.20 17.52
CA ARG A 397 14.04 -7.14 16.59
C ARG A 397 13.78 -6.57 15.19
N PHE A 398 13.98 -5.26 14.98
CA PHE A 398 13.61 -4.61 13.71
C PHE A 398 14.73 -4.47 12.67
N LEU A 399 15.94 -4.93 12.96
CA LEU A 399 17.03 -4.93 11.99
C LEU A 399 17.76 -6.28 12.04
N LEU A 400 17.73 -6.98 10.90
CA LEU A 400 18.55 -8.14 10.54
C LEU A 400 18.22 -9.47 11.25
N ARG A 401 17.40 -10.28 10.57
CA ARG A 401 17.76 -11.68 10.34
C ARG A 401 17.62 -11.96 8.85
N GLU A 402 18.77 -12.00 8.18
CA GLU A 402 18.98 -12.76 6.96
C GLU A 402 18.74 -14.25 7.22
#